data_AF-A0A7X7GI03-F1
#
_entry.id   AF-A0A7X7GI03-F1
#
_cell.length_a   1.000
_cell.length_b   1.000
_cell.length_c   1.000
_cell.angle_alpha   90.00
_cell.angle_beta   90.00
_cell.angle_gamma   90.00
#
_symmetry.space_group_name_H-M   'P 1'
#
loop_
_entity.id
_entity.type
_entity.pdbx_description
1 polymer ?
#
loop_
_entity_poly.entity_id
_entity_poly.type
_entity_poly.pdbx_seq_one_letter_code
_entity_poly.pdbx_strand_id
1 'polypeptide(L)'
;ATYELPTTFRRTLDAAFEAPLRVVAACLGAEIDKIMTTTERAVASTTFPIATTVVEEGTIAGWRFVFEGRSRESAVVTIDTAWHLHDEWGIGAGWPVGEGWDLTIDAQPELRLRWEVGPATGARSRSPHRMDAAAAHLVNSVPVVVQAPPGIMTPADLRVAAGRWAHG
;
A
#
# COMPACT_ATOMS: atom_id res chain seq x y z
N ALA A 1 -13.92 -0.94 -24.16
CA ALA A 1 -14.83 -1.41 -23.09
C ALA A 1 -14.26 -0.99 -21.74
N THR A 2 -15.07 -0.41 -20.86
CA THR A 2 -14.68 -0.11 -19.48
C THR A 2 -14.58 -1.44 -18.76
N TYR A 3 -13.37 -1.90 -18.50
CA TYR A 3 -13.16 -3.08 -17.66
C TYR A 3 -13.36 -2.65 -16.21
N GLU A 4 -14.41 -3.15 -15.58
CA GLU A 4 -14.65 -3.00 -14.16
C GLU A 4 -13.99 -4.14 -13.39
N LEU A 5 -13.48 -3.84 -12.20
CA LEU A 5 -12.94 -4.87 -11.32
C LEU A 5 -14.04 -5.87 -10.95
N PRO A 6 -13.75 -7.19 -10.95
CA PRO A 6 -14.69 -8.18 -10.46
C PRO A 6 -15.19 -7.81 -9.06
N THR A 7 -16.50 -7.88 -8.82
CA THR A 7 -17.12 -7.41 -7.56
C THR A 7 -16.48 -8.00 -6.32
N THR A 8 -16.13 -9.30 -6.35
CA THR A 8 -15.45 -9.97 -5.25
C THR A 8 -14.08 -9.35 -4.97
N PHE A 9 -13.28 -9.13 -6.02
CA PHE A 9 -11.96 -8.52 -5.89
C PHE A 9 -12.07 -7.08 -5.35
N ARG A 10 -13.05 -6.31 -5.85
CA ARG A 10 -13.30 -4.96 -5.36
C ARG A 10 -13.62 -4.94 -3.87
N ARG A 11 -14.55 -5.80 -3.41
CA ARG A 11 -14.90 -5.89 -1.98
C ARG A 11 -13.70 -6.28 -1.11
N THR A 12 -12.88 -7.22 -1.56
CA THR A 12 -11.68 -7.62 -0.83
C THR A 12 -10.66 -6.48 -0.74
N LEU A 13 -10.44 -5.74 -1.83
CA LEU A 13 -9.57 -4.56 -1.81
C LEU A 13 -10.10 -3.48 -0.87
N ASP A 14 -11.37 -3.12 -0.97
CA ASP A 14 -11.97 -2.07 -0.15
C ASP A 14 -11.83 -2.43 1.34
N ALA A 15 -12.14 -3.68 1.73
CA ALA A 15 -11.98 -4.13 3.11
C ALA A 15 -10.50 -4.11 3.58
N ALA A 16 -9.57 -4.50 2.71
CA ALA A 16 -8.14 -4.53 3.04
C ALA A 16 -7.55 -3.14 3.30
N PHE A 17 -8.04 -2.10 2.60
CA PHE A 17 -7.55 -0.73 2.74
C PHE A 17 -8.40 0.15 3.67
N GLU A 18 -9.66 -0.23 3.92
CA GLU A 18 -10.47 0.41 4.97
C GLU A 18 -9.87 0.18 6.36
N ALA A 19 -9.39 -1.03 6.65
CA ALA A 19 -8.80 -1.36 7.94
C ALA A 19 -7.64 -0.42 8.35
N PRO A 20 -6.57 -0.23 7.55
CA PRO A 20 -5.49 0.69 7.92
C PRO A 20 -5.94 2.15 8.01
N LEU A 21 -6.88 2.62 7.18
CA LEU A 21 -7.45 3.97 7.29
C LEU A 21 -8.07 4.18 8.69
N ARG A 22 -8.88 3.22 9.15
CA ARG A 22 -9.52 3.28 10.47
C ARG A 22 -8.52 3.18 11.61
N VAL A 23 -7.50 2.32 11.49
CA VAL A 23 -6.44 2.20 12.50
C VAL A 23 -5.66 3.52 12.63
N VAL A 24 -5.27 4.14 11.52
CA VAL A 24 -4.56 5.43 11.54
C VAL A 24 -5.44 6.53 12.11
N ALA A 25 -6.71 6.62 11.68
CA ALA A 25 -7.64 7.60 12.24
C ALA A 25 -7.84 7.43 13.76
N ALA A 26 -7.97 6.19 14.24
CA ALA A 26 -8.06 5.91 15.67
C ALA A 26 -6.79 6.36 16.43
N CYS A 27 -5.60 6.11 15.89
CA CYS A 27 -4.33 6.59 16.47
C CYS A 27 -4.27 8.13 16.55
N LEU A 28 -4.89 8.82 15.59
CA LEU A 28 -4.97 10.28 15.54
C LEU A 28 -6.13 10.86 16.38
N GLY A 29 -6.99 10.01 16.94
CA GLY A 29 -8.21 10.45 17.62
C GLY A 29 -9.27 11.03 16.68
N ALA A 30 -9.23 10.68 15.40
CA ALA A 30 -10.17 11.11 14.37
C ALA A 30 -11.25 10.05 14.11
N GLU A 31 -12.46 10.49 13.78
CA GLU A 31 -13.55 9.63 13.35
C GLU A 31 -13.65 9.59 11.82
N ILE A 32 -13.86 8.41 11.25
CA ILE A 32 -14.17 8.22 9.84
C ILE A 32 -15.64 7.84 9.69
N ASP A 33 -16.43 8.71 9.04
CA ASP A 33 -17.85 8.46 8.75
C ASP A 33 -18.06 7.78 7.39
N LYS A 34 -17.13 7.99 6.45
CA LYS A 34 -17.22 7.45 5.09
C LYS A 34 -15.86 7.09 4.52
N ILE A 35 -15.82 5.99 3.77
CA ILE A 35 -14.69 5.66 2.88
C ILE A 35 -15.09 6.04 1.45
N MET A 36 -14.23 6.82 0.79
CA MET A 36 -14.31 7.08 -0.65
C MET A 36 -13.16 6.38 -1.34
N THR A 37 -13.41 5.88 -2.55
CA THR A 37 -12.38 5.18 -3.31
C THR A 37 -12.44 5.55 -4.78
N THR A 38 -11.34 6.08 -5.28
CA THR A 38 -11.11 6.36 -6.71
C THR A 38 -10.24 5.27 -7.30
N THR A 39 -10.51 4.89 -8.54
CA THR A 39 -9.78 3.82 -9.23
C THR A 39 -9.48 4.23 -10.65
N GLU A 40 -8.20 4.19 -10.98
CA GLU A 40 -7.67 4.48 -12.31
C GLU A 40 -6.92 3.25 -12.81
N ARG A 41 -6.87 3.09 -14.13
CA ARG A 41 -6.16 1.97 -14.77
C ARG A 41 -5.17 2.49 -15.81
N ALA A 42 -4.04 1.81 -15.90
CA ALA A 42 -3.09 1.97 -16.98
C ALA A 42 -3.29 0.86 -18.01
N VAL A 43 -3.13 1.20 -19.28
CA VAL A 43 -3.07 0.24 -20.37
C VAL A 43 -1.65 0.17 -20.93
N ALA A 44 -1.25 -1.02 -21.37
CA ALA A 44 0.04 -1.25 -22.03
C ALA A 44 0.09 -0.47 -23.34
N SER A 45 1.12 0.36 -23.54
CA SER A 45 1.35 1.06 -24.81
C SER A 45 2.05 0.20 -25.87
N THR A 46 2.60 -0.96 -25.47
CA THR A 46 3.22 -1.95 -26.36
C THR A 46 2.99 -3.37 -25.82
N THR A 47 3.20 -4.38 -26.65
CA THR A 47 3.17 -5.80 -26.23
C THR A 47 4.51 -6.20 -25.59
N PHE A 48 4.48 -6.84 -24.43
CA PHE A 48 5.68 -7.31 -23.73
C PHE A 48 5.45 -8.61 -22.93
N PRO A 49 6.48 -9.47 -22.77
CA PRO A 49 6.38 -10.66 -21.94
C PRO A 49 6.55 -10.35 -20.45
N ILE A 50 5.78 -11.03 -19.60
CA ILE A 50 6.00 -11.14 -18.15
C ILE A 50 6.29 -12.60 -17.78
N ALA A 51 6.61 -12.87 -16.51
CA ALA A 51 7.01 -14.21 -16.05
C ALA A 51 5.97 -15.32 -16.32
N THR A 52 4.69 -14.98 -16.40
CA THR A 52 3.58 -15.94 -16.52
C THR A 52 2.87 -15.92 -17.87
N THR A 53 2.97 -14.83 -18.64
CA THR A 53 2.22 -14.65 -19.89
C THR A 53 2.79 -13.48 -20.71
N VAL A 54 2.22 -13.22 -21.88
CA VAL A 54 2.43 -11.99 -22.65
C VAL A 54 1.30 -11.00 -22.33
N VAL A 55 1.67 -9.74 -22.13
CA VAL A 55 0.74 -8.61 -21.99
C VAL A 55 0.67 -7.92 -23.35
N GLU A 56 -0.50 -7.94 -23.97
CA GLU A 56 -0.71 -7.34 -25.28
C GLU A 56 -0.94 -5.83 -25.17
N GLU A 57 -0.54 -5.08 -26.19
CA GLU A 57 -0.87 -3.66 -26.33
C GLU A 57 -2.38 -3.41 -26.14
N GLY A 58 -2.72 -2.36 -25.40
CA GLY A 58 -4.11 -1.98 -25.09
C GLY A 58 -4.75 -2.78 -23.96
N THR A 59 -4.08 -3.80 -23.42
CA THR A 59 -4.53 -4.52 -22.21
C THR A 59 -4.09 -3.81 -20.94
N ILE A 60 -4.61 -4.24 -19.78
CA ILE A 60 -4.35 -3.57 -18.50
C ILE A 60 -2.92 -3.86 -18.03
N ALA A 61 -2.14 -2.81 -17.80
CA ALA A 61 -0.76 -2.87 -17.32
C ALA A 61 -0.60 -2.34 -15.88
N GLY A 62 -1.64 -1.74 -15.31
CA GLY A 62 -1.59 -1.24 -13.94
C GLY A 62 -2.91 -0.69 -13.44
N TRP A 63 -2.94 -0.45 -12.14
CA TRP A 63 -4.05 0.10 -11.38
C TRP A 63 -3.53 1.11 -10.37
N ARG A 64 -4.28 2.18 -10.17
CA ARG A 64 -4.06 3.12 -9.08
C ARG A 64 -5.35 3.23 -8.31
N PHE A 65 -5.22 3.15 -6.99
CA PHE A 65 -6.30 3.23 -6.06
C PHE A 65 -6.01 4.35 -5.08
N VAL A 66 -6.99 5.24 -4.90
CA VAL A 66 -6.95 6.26 -3.86
C VAL A 66 -8.09 5.97 -2.91
N PHE A 67 -7.76 5.61 -1.67
CA PHE A 67 -8.72 5.38 -0.60
C PHE A 67 -8.66 6.56 0.38
N GLU A 68 -9.79 7.20 0.62
CA GLU A 68 -9.92 8.31 1.55
C GLU A 68 -10.83 7.92 2.70
N GLY A 69 -10.28 7.93 3.92
CA GLY A 69 -11.06 7.99 5.14
C GLY A 69 -11.49 9.42 5.37
N ARG A 70 -12.78 9.70 5.26
CA ARG A 70 -13.34 11.05 5.43
C ARG A 70 -14.02 11.18 6.78
N SER A 71 -13.94 12.39 7.32
CA SER A 71 -14.76 12.86 8.43
C SER A 71 -15.55 14.05 7.93
N ARG A 72 -16.87 13.92 7.84
CA ARG A 72 -17.73 14.85 7.10
C ARG A 72 -17.27 14.96 5.65
N GLU A 73 -16.99 16.17 5.18
CA GLU A 73 -16.58 16.44 3.81
C GLU A 73 -15.05 16.51 3.64
N SER A 74 -14.25 16.24 4.68
CA SER A 74 -12.78 16.33 4.61
C SER A 74 -12.12 14.96 4.71
N ALA A 75 -11.16 14.67 3.83
CA ALA A 75 -10.30 13.50 3.96
C ALA A 75 -9.34 13.69 5.16
N VAL A 76 -9.39 12.78 6.13
CA VAL A 76 -8.52 12.79 7.32
C VAL A 76 -7.32 11.86 7.17
N VAL A 77 -7.48 10.78 6.40
CA VAL A 77 -6.39 9.85 6.04
C VAL A 77 -6.59 9.44 4.59
N THR A 78 -5.52 9.48 3.80
CA THR A 78 -5.53 9.06 2.39
C THR A 78 -4.45 8.02 2.15
N ILE A 79 -4.80 6.92 1.48
CA ILE A 79 -3.86 5.94 0.94
C ILE A 79 -3.96 6.01 -0.58
N ASP A 80 -2.89 6.47 -1.22
CA ASP A 80 -2.73 6.47 -2.68
C ASP A 80 -1.70 5.40 -3.05
N THR A 81 -2.13 4.39 -3.81
CA THR A 81 -1.27 3.27 -4.19
C THR A 81 -1.42 2.98 -5.68
N ALA A 82 -0.29 2.86 -6.36
CA ALA A 82 -0.21 2.45 -7.75
C ALA A 82 0.51 1.11 -7.85
N TRP A 83 -0.15 0.15 -8.49
CA TRP A 83 0.39 -1.16 -8.83
C TRP A 83 0.45 -1.28 -10.32
N HIS A 84 1.64 -1.42 -10.85
CA HIS A 84 1.81 -1.51 -12.28
C HIS A 84 2.93 -2.50 -12.61
N LEU A 85 2.92 -2.99 -13.84
CA LEU A 85 4.02 -3.78 -14.39
C LEU A 85 5.25 -2.87 -14.56
N HIS A 86 6.44 -3.42 -14.76
CA HIS A 86 7.70 -2.66 -14.62
C HIS A 86 7.72 -1.32 -15.41
N ASP A 87 8.37 -0.29 -14.83
CA ASP A 87 8.43 1.09 -15.35
C ASP A 87 8.87 1.17 -16.83
N GLU A 88 9.73 0.26 -17.25
CA GLU A 88 10.27 0.18 -18.61
C GLU A 88 9.25 -0.29 -19.67
N TRP A 89 8.06 -0.77 -19.27
CA TRP A 89 7.13 -1.48 -20.16
C TRP A 89 5.91 -0.66 -20.59
N GLY A 90 6.03 0.67 -20.59
CA GLY A 90 5.14 1.52 -21.37
C GLY A 90 3.81 1.85 -20.69
N ILE A 91 3.81 2.03 -19.37
CA ILE A 91 2.70 2.69 -18.66
C ILE A 91 2.70 4.14 -19.14
N GLY A 92 1.59 4.61 -19.73
CA GLY A 92 1.50 5.92 -20.36
C GLY A 92 1.99 7.08 -19.49
N ALA A 93 2.44 8.17 -20.13
CA ALA A 93 2.97 9.35 -19.47
C ALA A 93 2.00 9.90 -18.38
N GLY A 94 2.55 10.23 -17.21
CA GLY A 94 1.79 10.81 -16.09
C GLY A 94 1.39 9.83 -14.97
N TRP A 95 1.65 8.53 -15.13
CA TRP A 95 1.51 7.57 -14.03
C TRP A 95 2.63 7.72 -13.01
N PRO A 96 2.35 7.55 -11.70
CA PRO A 96 3.39 7.50 -10.69
C PRO A 96 4.31 6.32 -10.98
N VAL A 97 5.60 6.62 -11.11
CA VAL A 97 6.68 5.67 -11.39
C VAL A 97 7.69 5.68 -10.24
N GLY A 98 8.37 4.56 -10.05
CA GLY A 98 9.33 4.36 -8.96
C GLY A 98 8.79 3.55 -7.80
N GLU A 99 9.71 3.17 -6.90
CA GLU A 99 9.40 2.31 -5.75
C GLU A 99 9.55 3.08 -4.44
N GLY A 100 8.88 2.60 -3.39
CA GLY A 100 8.96 3.17 -2.04
C GLY A 100 7.61 3.64 -1.53
N TRP A 101 7.67 4.42 -0.45
CA TRP A 101 6.52 5.03 0.18
C TRP A 101 6.84 6.48 0.54
N ASP A 102 5.88 7.35 0.25
CA ASP A 102 5.88 8.73 0.68
C ASP A 102 4.78 8.92 1.73
N LEU A 103 5.09 9.56 2.85
CA LEU A 103 4.16 9.94 3.90
C LEU A 103 4.22 11.45 4.09
N THR A 104 3.05 12.09 4.07
CA THR A 104 2.89 13.48 4.46
C THR A 104 1.91 13.56 5.63
N ILE A 105 2.30 14.25 6.69
CA ILE A 105 1.40 14.65 7.78
C ILE A 105 1.24 16.16 7.67
N ASP A 106 0.06 16.57 7.20
CA ASP A 106 -0.34 17.97 7.15
C ASP A 106 -0.79 18.41 8.56
N ALA A 107 0.17 18.95 9.31
CA ALA A 107 0.02 19.38 10.69
C ALA A 107 1.02 20.51 10.98
N GLN A 108 1.06 20.95 12.24
CA GLN A 108 2.10 21.86 12.72
C GLN A 108 2.89 21.17 13.86
N PRO A 109 4.18 20.83 13.65
CA PRO A 109 4.95 20.96 12.41
C PRO A 109 4.49 20.00 11.31
N GLU A 110 4.66 20.41 10.06
CA GLU A 110 4.47 19.54 8.90
C GLU A 110 5.59 18.48 8.87
N LEU A 111 5.23 17.24 8.54
CA LEU A 111 6.20 16.15 8.38
C LEU A 111 6.07 15.54 6.98
N ARG A 112 7.20 15.38 6.30
CA ARG A 112 7.31 14.64 5.03
C ARG A 112 8.41 13.59 5.16
N LEU A 113 8.09 12.35 4.84
CA LEU A 113 9.01 11.22 4.87
C LEU A 113 8.92 10.45 3.55
N ARG A 114 10.07 10.05 3.03
CA ARG A 114 10.18 9.09 1.93
C ARG A 114 11.09 7.96 2.38
N TRP A 115 10.65 6.72 2.18
CA TRP A 115 11.49 5.56 2.45
C TRP A 115 11.34 4.49 1.38
N GLU A 116 12.42 3.74 1.20
CA GLU A 116 12.50 2.62 0.28
C GLU A 116 13.08 1.42 1.04
N VAL A 117 12.55 0.23 0.76
CA VAL A 117 13.07 -1.02 1.29
C VAL A 117 13.62 -1.80 0.10
N GLY A 118 14.94 -2.02 0.09
CA GLY A 118 15.62 -2.79 -0.94
C GLY A 118 17.13 -2.79 -0.74
N PRO A 119 17.91 -3.34 -1.69
CA PRO A 119 19.34 -3.41 -1.53
C PRO A 119 19.98 -2.02 -1.66
N ALA A 120 21.17 -1.87 -1.09
CA ALA A 120 21.92 -0.62 -1.16
C ALA A 120 22.21 -0.20 -2.61
N THR A 121 22.45 -1.16 -3.51
CA THR A 121 22.61 -0.93 -4.96
C THR A 121 22.22 -2.17 -5.79
N GLY A 122 21.87 -1.96 -7.06
CA GLY A 122 22.00 -2.98 -8.12
C GLY A 122 20.86 -3.99 -8.34
N ALA A 123 19.73 -3.94 -7.64
CA ALA A 123 18.60 -4.82 -7.95
C ALA A 123 17.69 -4.25 -9.04
N ARG A 124 17.27 -5.13 -9.97
CA ARG A 124 16.25 -4.84 -10.98
C ARG A 124 14.86 -4.57 -10.40
N SER A 125 14.57 -5.02 -9.19
CA SER A 125 13.33 -4.71 -8.46
C SER A 125 13.57 -4.82 -6.97
N ARG A 126 13.00 -3.92 -6.18
CA ARG A 126 13.02 -4.02 -4.71
C ARG A 126 11.85 -4.83 -4.14
N SER A 127 10.93 -5.32 -4.98
CA SER A 127 9.73 -6.04 -4.55
C SER A 127 9.99 -7.21 -3.59
N PRO A 128 11.00 -8.09 -3.82
CA PRO A 128 11.29 -9.17 -2.88
C PRO A 128 11.57 -8.67 -1.46
N HIS A 129 12.34 -7.58 -1.34
CA HIS A 129 12.70 -7.00 -0.05
C HIS A 129 11.52 -6.35 0.69
N ARG A 130 10.52 -5.85 -0.05
CA ARG A 130 9.26 -5.39 0.56
C ARG A 130 8.48 -6.57 1.17
N MET A 131 8.48 -7.72 0.50
CA MET A 131 7.88 -8.95 1.05
C MET A 131 8.66 -9.45 2.26
N ASP A 132 9.99 -9.40 2.22
CA ASP A 132 10.85 -9.73 3.36
C ASP A 132 10.55 -8.83 4.56
N ALA A 133 10.39 -7.52 4.35
CA ALA A 133 10.04 -6.59 5.42
C ALA A 133 8.65 -6.86 6.01
N ALA A 134 7.66 -7.21 5.19
CA ALA A 134 6.34 -7.62 5.67
C ALA A 134 6.42 -8.92 6.49
N ALA A 135 7.17 -9.93 6.02
CA ALA A 135 7.39 -11.17 6.74
C ALA A 135 8.13 -10.93 8.08
N ALA A 136 9.18 -10.09 8.06
CA ALA A 136 9.91 -9.69 9.25
C ALA A 136 9.00 -8.97 10.25
N HIS A 137 8.13 -8.07 9.79
CA HIS A 137 7.14 -7.41 10.65
C HIS A 137 6.24 -8.43 11.35
N LEU A 138 5.71 -9.43 10.62
CA LEU A 138 4.86 -10.49 11.19
C LEU A 138 5.61 -11.30 12.25
N VAL A 139 6.81 -11.79 11.94
CA VAL A 139 7.63 -12.59 12.87
C VAL A 139 8.02 -11.77 14.11
N ASN A 140 8.47 -10.53 13.92
CA ASN A 140 8.87 -9.64 15.01
C ASN A 140 7.69 -9.25 15.91
N SER A 141 6.45 -9.35 15.42
CA SER A 141 5.24 -9.06 16.21
C SER A 141 4.84 -10.20 17.15
N VAL A 142 5.29 -11.44 16.90
CA VAL A 142 4.90 -12.63 17.69
C VAL A 142 5.08 -12.44 19.20
N PRO A 143 6.22 -11.94 19.72
CA PRO A 143 6.39 -11.77 21.15
C PRO A 143 5.38 -10.78 21.76
N VAL A 144 5.04 -9.70 21.05
CA VAL A 144 4.06 -8.72 21.54
C VAL A 144 2.66 -9.30 21.54
N VAL A 145 2.31 -10.08 20.50
CA VAL A 145 1.01 -10.76 20.40
C VAL A 145 0.84 -11.82 21.50
N VAL A 146 1.86 -12.63 21.76
CA VAL A 146 1.80 -13.69 22.79
C VAL A 146 1.59 -13.11 24.20
N GLN A 147 2.09 -11.89 24.46
CA GLN A 147 1.94 -11.22 25.75
C GLN A 147 0.68 -10.35 25.84
N ALA A 148 -0.09 -10.21 24.74
CA ALA A 148 -1.29 -9.39 24.72
C ALA A 148 -2.46 -10.08 25.47
N PRO A 149 -3.39 -9.31 26.05
CA PRO A 149 -4.65 -9.87 26.54
C PRO A 149 -5.42 -10.59 25.41
N PRO A 150 -6.22 -11.64 25.74
CA PRO A 150 -7.08 -12.29 24.76
C PRO A 150 -8.05 -11.29 24.12
N GLY A 151 -8.21 -11.37 22.79
CA GLY A 151 -9.15 -10.53 22.05
C GLY A 151 -8.67 -10.23 20.62
N ILE A 152 -9.51 -9.53 19.86
CA ILE A 152 -9.10 -8.94 18.57
C ILE A 152 -8.43 -7.61 18.89
N MET A 153 -7.15 -7.50 18.54
CA MET A 153 -6.33 -6.32 18.76
C MET A 153 -5.85 -5.77 17.41
N THR A 154 -5.61 -4.48 17.38
CA THR A 154 -5.03 -3.77 16.23
C THR A 154 -3.56 -3.42 16.49
N PRO A 155 -2.80 -3.04 15.44
CA PRO A 155 -1.49 -2.42 15.61
C PRO A 155 -1.49 -1.14 16.46
N ALA A 156 -2.64 -0.51 16.71
CA ALA A 156 -2.72 0.64 17.62
C ALA A 156 -2.76 0.20 19.10
N ASP A 157 -3.41 -0.94 19.38
CA ASP A 157 -3.49 -1.52 20.72
C ASP A 157 -2.15 -2.15 21.13
N LEU A 158 -1.47 -2.73 20.14
CA LEU A 158 -0.18 -3.39 20.31
C LEU A 158 0.92 -2.42 19.90
N ARG A 159 1.79 -1.99 20.82
CA ARG A 159 2.99 -1.21 20.47
C ARG A 159 3.91 -2.08 19.60
N VAL A 160 3.68 -2.07 18.28
CA VAL A 160 4.29 -3.03 17.36
C VAL A 160 5.81 -2.96 17.47
N ALA A 161 6.42 -4.14 17.54
CA ALA A 161 7.83 -4.29 17.86
C ALA A 161 8.72 -3.58 16.84
N ALA A 162 9.67 -2.78 17.33
CA ALA A 162 10.86 -2.43 16.58
C ALA A 162 11.65 -3.72 16.27
N GLY A 163 12.29 -3.78 15.10
CA GLY A 163 13.21 -4.86 14.76
C GLY A 163 14.22 -5.06 15.90
N ARG A 164 14.41 -6.31 16.32
CA ARG A 164 15.44 -6.62 17.31
C ARG A 164 16.75 -6.81 16.57
N TRP A 165 17.79 -6.17 17.09
CA TRP A 165 19.11 -6.42 16.57
C TRP A 165 19.50 -7.88 16.82
N ALA A 166 19.85 -8.58 15.76
CA ALA A 166 20.32 -9.95 15.80
C ALA A 166 21.84 -9.91 15.54
N HIS A 167 22.61 -10.36 16.53
CA HIS A 167 23.99 -10.72 16.28
C HIS A 167 24.04 -12.05 15.52
N GLY A 168 24.85 -12.08 14.46
CA GLY A 168 25.47 -13.29 13.93
C GLY A 168 26.92 -13.35 14.39
#